data_AF-A0A2U7NY62-F1
#
_entry.id   AF-A0A2U7NY62-F1
#
_cell.length_a   1.000
_cell.length_b   1.000
_cell.length_c   1.000
_cell.angle_alpha   90.00
_cell.angle_beta   90.00
_cell.angle_gamma   90.00
#
_symmetry.space_group_name_H-M   'P 1'
#
loop_
_entity.id
_entity.type
_entity.pdbx_description
1 polymer ?
#
loop_
_entity_poly.entity_id
_entity_poly.type
_entity_poly.pdbx_seq_one_letter_code
_entity_poly.pdbx_strand_id
1 'polypeptide(L)'
;MRTTIEKNLGQNSLSKIIERIDTDVFDKKIWIGEKMWKIAEVTYSYTSKDKKTGKNIFINNKEIDLNYTLFCEIGGLNLENFEELSDNEKIEKILKSVKILNKKISEKRKKILEILSNLEQLEAEDKQEKFKIKIIKESLEEKINLIDYCTNGILYELEKAGVMQVSNEKSEEIDKKQKNLDKILFGGEVKENQEEINLCYNNLLEIFQTNIENFSESEKAFFEEILEKIGNLSTKNQEKSLKKAERNDYLEEFSNISFDTEKYISLFNFLAEINQIPHKAVKNEEAGSISDGPKTVEFPKKYKNFKFPRFAKLNHHEFETHSITDFNNSLVMGNLRGAKSIEKDEGLAIFMENILQYGTSITKKDEASGKIIFDIEKFNFPKTIVFTLVGEILNSKEFFKFLELLEKNGLIIGPTKDRFLRQKRSNKAGVQHKDTSYARGLFKIVSEINDFIISDGKKGTNFYDFFAGKCSIEDSKEFALLHKNGFNKPQFTSDLMIFILKNQNPTEENFYDFLQKKYPFINFSEEKIRAIRHSTIKNNSFNENVSKIKKYLEEK
;
A
#
# COMPACT_ATOMS: atom_id res chain seq x y z
N MET A 1 48.55 -9.03 15.83
CA MET A 1 47.24 -8.97 16.50
C MET A 1 46.57 -7.61 16.39
N ARG A 2 47.16 -6.48 16.86
CA ARG A 2 46.54 -5.14 16.68
C ARG A 2 46.18 -4.79 15.22
N THR A 3 47.06 -5.10 14.27
CA THR A 3 46.89 -4.85 12.83
C THR A 3 45.76 -5.63 12.14
N THR A 4 45.19 -6.66 12.77
CA THR A 4 44.02 -7.37 12.22
C THR A 4 42.71 -6.77 12.73
N ILE A 5 42.71 -6.24 13.96
CA ILE A 5 41.52 -5.63 14.59
C ILE A 5 41.20 -4.28 13.94
N GLU A 6 42.20 -3.44 13.72
CA GLU A 6 42.05 -2.14 13.04
C GLU A 6 41.57 -2.28 11.57
N LYS A 7 41.90 -3.40 10.90
CA LYS A 7 41.44 -3.68 9.53
C LYS A 7 39.96 -4.05 9.45
N ASN A 8 39.40 -4.67 10.50
CA ASN A 8 37.97 -5.01 10.58
C ASN A 8 37.13 -3.83 11.10
N LEU A 9 37.65 -3.03 12.05
CA LEU A 9 36.97 -1.83 12.55
C LEU A 9 36.66 -0.82 11.42
N GLY A 10 37.56 -0.71 10.43
CA GLY A 10 37.33 0.12 9.25
C GLY A 10 36.28 -0.40 8.26
N GLN A 11 35.79 -1.64 8.39
CA GLN A 11 34.80 -2.25 7.48
C GLN A 11 33.38 -2.28 8.05
N ASN A 12 33.20 -2.15 9.38
CA ASN A 12 31.93 -2.39 10.06
C ASN A 12 31.18 -1.12 10.52
N SER A 13 31.55 0.09 10.10
CA SER A 13 30.80 1.31 10.48
C SER A 13 29.34 1.25 10.00
N LEU A 14 28.39 1.76 10.79
CA LEU A 14 26.96 1.68 10.46
C LEU A 14 26.65 2.23 9.05
N SER A 15 27.32 3.30 8.65
CA SER A 15 27.24 3.86 7.29
C SER A 15 27.57 2.87 6.18
N LYS A 16 28.61 2.05 6.35
CA LYS A 16 29.02 1.00 5.39
C LYS A 16 28.08 -0.18 5.41
N ILE A 17 27.51 -0.52 6.58
CA ILE A 17 26.47 -1.55 6.65
C ILE A 17 25.20 -1.07 5.95
N ILE A 18 24.78 0.19 6.10
CA ILE A 18 23.65 0.76 5.35
C ILE A 18 23.91 0.74 3.84
N GLU A 19 25.10 1.18 3.38
CA GLU A 19 25.50 1.10 1.98
C GLU A 19 25.49 -0.34 1.45
N ARG A 20 26.00 -1.29 2.25
CA ARG A 20 25.92 -2.71 1.92
C ARG A 20 24.47 -3.22 1.87
N ILE A 21 23.60 -2.81 2.77
CA ILE A 21 22.18 -3.20 2.78
C ILE A 21 21.47 -2.65 1.54
N ASP A 22 21.74 -1.40 1.16
CA ASP A 22 21.21 -0.77 -0.05
C ASP A 22 21.72 -1.44 -1.35
N THR A 23 22.91 -2.05 -1.33
CA THR A 23 23.52 -2.73 -2.51
C THR A 23 23.34 -4.26 -2.56
N ASP A 24 23.18 -4.93 -1.41
CA ASP A 24 22.99 -6.39 -1.32
C ASP A 24 21.52 -6.79 -1.10
N VAL A 25 20.75 -5.99 -0.35
CA VAL A 25 19.40 -6.33 0.13
C VAL A 25 18.31 -5.53 -0.60
N PHE A 26 18.45 -4.20 -0.68
CA PHE A 26 17.47 -3.30 -1.31
C PHE A 26 17.89 -2.79 -2.70
N ASP A 27 18.93 -3.37 -3.32
CA ASP A 27 19.37 -2.95 -4.65
C ASP A 27 18.25 -3.13 -5.69
N LYS A 28 17.88 -2.01 -6.31
CA LYS A 28 16.93 -1.87 -7.42
C LYS A 28 17.32 -2.71 -8.66
N LYS A 29 18.55 -3.23 -8.73
CA LYS A 29 19.00 -4.25 -9.71
C LYS A 29 18.88 -5.69 -9.19
N ILE A 30 19.01 -5.93 -7.89
CA ILE A 30 18.80 -7.26 -7.26
C ILE A 30 17.31 -7.38 -6.87
N TRP A 31 16.48 -7.49 -7.90
CA TRP A 31 15.01 -7.44 -7.89
C TRP A 31 14.30 -8.29 -6.83
N ILE A 32 14.95 -9.28 -6.26
CA ILE A 32 14.41 -10.18 -5.24
C ILE A 32 13.84 -9.40 -4.03
N GLY A 33 14.47 -8.32 -3.57
CA GLY A 33 14.02 -7.61 -2.36
C GLY A 33 12.64 -6.95 -2.50
N GLU A 34 12.47 -6.16 -3.56
CA GLU A 34 11.19 -5.49 -3.88
C GLU A 34 10.15 -6.49 -4.44
N LYS A 35 10.58 -7.46 -5.26
CA LYS A 35 9.65 -8.42 -5.88
C LYS A 35 9.22 -9.55 -4.96
N MET A 36 9.92 -9.85 -3.86
CA MET A 36 9.40 -10.76 -2.83
C MET A 36 8.27 -10.12 -2.01
N TRP A 37 8.25 -8.79 -1.85
CA TRP A 37 7.03 -8.09 -1.41
C TRP A 37 5.90 -8.26 -2.43
N LYS A 38 6.19 -8.11 -3.74
CA LYS A 38 5.23 -8.39 -4.82
C LYS A 38 4.76 -9.86 -4.87
N ILE A 39 5.56 -10.81 -4.38
CA ILE A 39 5.18 -12.23 -4.27
C ILE A 39 4.37 -12.50 -3.00
N ALA A 40 4.64 -11.82 -1.89
CA ALA A 40 3.74 -11.80 -0.72
C ALA A 40 2.38 -11.11 -1.04
N GLU A 41 2.31 -10.35 -2.14
CA GLU A 41 1.12 -9.77 -2.80
C GLU A 41 0.36 -10.74 -3.73
N VAL A 42 0.97 -11.87 -4.10
CA VAL A 42 0.45 -13.09 -4.77
C VAL A 42 -0.47 -12.97 -6.02
N THR A 43 -0.48 -12.01 -6.94
CA THR A 43 0.38 -10.89 -7.39
C THR A 43 -0.52 -9.92 -8.19
N TYR A 44 0.03 -8.85 -8.81
CA TYR A 44 -0.73 -8.00 -9.75
C TYR A 44 -1.12 -8.69 -11.08
N SER A 45 -0.48 -9.81 -11.46
CA SER A 45 -0.76 -10.50 -12.72
C SER A 45 -0.38 -11.98 -12.68
N TYR A 46 -1.39 -12.84 -12.78
CA TYR A 46 -1.19 -14.15 -13.39
C TYR A 46 -1.09 -13.96 -14.90
N THR A 47 -0.21 -14.70 -15.56
CA THR A 47 -0.21 -14.80 -17.02
C THR A 47 -0.28 -16.27 -17.43
N SER A 48 -1.19 -16.51 -18.36
CA SER A 48 -1.44 -17.80 -18.94
C SER A 48 -1.01 -17.77 -20.41
N LYS A 49 -0.30 -16.73 -20.88
CA LYS A 49 -0.15 -16.43 -22.30
C LYS A 49 1.28 -16.55 -22.83
N ASP A 50 1.40 -17.19 -23.98
CA ASP A 50 2.60 -17.17 -24.82
C ASP A 50 2.88 -15.73 -25.27
N LYS A 51 4.11 -15.25 -25.07
CA LYS A 51 4.45 -13.83 -25.25
C LYS A 51 4.44 -13.38 -26.72
N LYS A 52 4.66 -14.30 -27.66
CA LYS A 52 4.77 -14.01 -29.11
C LYS A 52 3.41 -14.04 -29.80
N THR A 53 2.57 -15.00 -29.43
CA THR A 53 1.28 -15.28 -30.08
C THR A 53 0.07 -14.75 -29.31
N GLY A 54 0.24 -14.43 -28.01
CA GLY A 54 -0.85 -14.01 -27.13
C GLY A 54 -1.86 -15.10 -26.78
N LYS A 55 -1.62 -16.35 -27.21
CA LYS A 55 -2.47 -17.52 -26.95
C LYS A 55 -2.31 -18.00 -25.51
N ASN A 56 -3.39 -18.54 -24.94
CA ASN A 56 -3.33 -19.19 -23.64
C ASN A 56 -2.50 -20.49 -23.73
N ILE A 57 -1.81 -20.82 -22.65
CA ILE A 57 -0.87 -21.93 -22.51
C ILE A 57 -1.58 -23.11 -21.86
N PHE A 58 -1.39 -24.30 -22.44
CA PHE A 58 -2.00 -25.53 -21.94
C PHE A 58 -0.95 -26.55 -21.51
N ILE A 59 -1.26 -27.32 -20.47
CA ILE A 59 -0.54 -28.53 -20.06
C ILE A 59 -1.59 -29.62 -19.81
N ASN A 60 -1.45 -30.78 -20.44
CA ASN A 60 -2.40 -31.91 -20.39
C ASN A 60 -3.85 -31.48 -20.71
N ASN A 61 -4.02 -30.67 -21.76
CA ASN A 61 -5.29 -30.05 -22.18
C ASN A 61 -5.97 -29.15 -21.13
N LYS A 62 -5.25 -28.69 -20.11
CA LYS A 62 -5.74 -27.72 -19.12
C LYS A 62 -4.98 -26.40 -19.27
N GLU A 63 -5.72 -25.30 -19.30
CA GLU A 63 -5.14 -23.97 -19.20
C GLU A 63 -4.37 -23.85 -17.86
N ILE A 64 -3.16 -23.31 -17.91
CA ILE A 64 -2.33 -23.05 -16.72
C ILE A 64 -2.30 -21.56 -16.40
N ASP A 65 -2.24 -21.20 -15.13
CA ASP A 65 -2.06 -19.81 -14.70
C ASP A 65 -0.72 -19.66 -13.98
N LEU A 66 0.25 -19.00 -14.64
CA LEU A 66 1.58 -18.79 -14.06
C LEU A 66 1.64 -17.44 -13.33
N ASN A 67 2.09 -17.48 -12.08
CA ASN A 67 2.50 -16.28 -11.36
C ASN A 67 3.71 -15.63 -12.06
N TYR A 68 3.47 -14.51 -12.76
CA TYR A 68 4.46 -13.93 -13.67
C TYR A 68 5.71 -13.45 -12.92
N THR A 69 5.51 -12.74 -11.80
CA THR A 69 6.61 -12.23 -10.96
C THR A 69 7.49 -13.36 -10.43
N LEU A 70 6.87 -14.43 -9.90
CA LEU A 70 7.59 -15.56 -9.32
C LEU A 70 8.40 -16.33 -10.38
N PHE A 71 7.73 -16.84 -11.41
CA PHE A 71 8.34 -17.77 -12.36
C PHE A 71 9.14 -17.07 -13.46
N CYS A 72 8.65 -15.95 -13.99
CA CYS A 72 9.27 -15.26 -15.12
C CYS A 72 10.28 -14.21 -14.63
N GLU A 73 9.84 -13.25 -13.81
CA GLU A 73 10.70 -12.11 -13.44
C GLU A 73 11.83 -12.49 -12.47
N ILE A 74 11.57 -13.35 -11.47
CA ILE A 74 12.61 -13.84 -10.55
C ILE A 74 13.18 -15.19 -11.03
N GLY A 75 12.32 -16.16 -11.35
CA GLY A 75 12.75 -17.50 -11.76
C GLY A 75 13.41 -17.57 -13.15
N GLY A 76 13.24 -16.55 -14.00
CA GLY A 76 13.86 -16.48 -15.33
C GLY A 76 13.19 -17.36 -16.39
N LEU A 77 11.92 -17.75 -16.20
CA LEU A 77 11.13 -18.45 -17.21
C LEU A 77 10.83 -17.52 -18.39
N ASN A 78 11.27 -17.89 -19.59
CA ASN A 78 10.84 -17.22 -20.82
C ASN A 78 9.56 -17.90 -21.35
N LEU A 79 8.51 -17.10 -21.61
CA LEU A 79 7.22 -17.53 -22.17
C LEU A 79 7.11 -17.29 -23.68
N GLU A 80 8.23 -17.08 -24.37
CA GLU A 80 8.31 -16.92 -25.82
C GLU A 80 8.39 -18.29 -26.53
N ASN A 81 7.47 -18.54 -27.48
CA ASN A 81 7.25 -19.84 -28.13
C ASN A 81 6.93 -20.96 -27.12
N PHE A 82 6.36 -20.62 -25.96
CA PHE A 82 6.14 -21.57 -24.87
C PHE A 82 5.04 -22.57 -25.19
N GLU A 83 4.04 -22.15 -25.98
CA GLU A 83 2.94 -23.03 -26.41
C GLU A 83 3.35 -23.97 -27.56
N GLU A 84 4.48 -23.70 -28.24
CA GLU A 84 5.06 -24.59 -29.28
C GLU A 84 5.80 -25.80 -28.67
N LEU A 85 6.02 -25.82 -27.34
CA LEU A 85 6.70 -26.89 -26.61
C LEU A 85 5.75 -28.07 -26.30
N SER A 86 6.30 -29.26 -26.07
CA SER A 86 5.53 -30.36 -25.47
C SER A 86 5.25 -30.11 -23.98
N ASP A 87 4.19 -30.72 -23.45
CA ASP A 87 3.78 -30.58 -22.05
C ASP A 87 4.91 -30.94 -21.06
N ASN A 88 5.71 -31.96 -21.39
CA ASN A 88 6.88 -32.34 -20.58
C ASN A 88 7.96 -31.25 -20.56
N GLU A 89 8.23 -30.60 -21.70
CA GLU A 89 9.18 -29.48 -21.78
C GLU A 89 8.66 -28.23 -21.05
N LYS A 90 7.34 -27.94 -21.12
CA LYS A 90 6.70 -26.87 -20.36
C LYS A 90 6.91 -27.10 -18.86
N ILE A 91 6.61 -28.31 -18.37
CA ILE A 91 6.82 -28.73 -16.97
C ILE A 91 8.30 -28.61 -16.58
N GLU A 92 9.23 -29.15 -17.40
CA GLU A 92 10.67 -29.10 -17.09
C GLU A 92 11.18 -27.66 -16.96
N LYS A 93 10.76 -26.75 -17.85
CA LYS A 93 11.12 -25.33 -17.80
C LYS A 93 10.59 -24.64 -16.54
N ILE A 94 9.36 -24.92 -16.12
CA ILE A 94 8.80 -24.37 -14.88
C ILE A 94 9.58 -24.90 -13.66
N LEU A 95 9.86 -26.20 -13.60
CA LEU A 95 10.65 -26.80 -12.51
C LEU A 95 12.11 -26.30 -12.49
N LYS A 96 12.69 -25.98 -13.65
CA LYS A 96 14.01 -25.34 -13.77
C LYS A 96 13.99 -23.90 -13.24
N SER A 97 12.93 -23.14 -13.53
CA SER A 97 12.70 -21.81 -12.95
C SER A 97 12.62 -21.87 -11.42
N VAL A 98 11.92 -22.86 -10.84
CA VAL A 98 11.89 -23.09 -9.39
C VAL A 98 13.26 -23.39 -8.79
N LYS A 99 14.12 -24.17 -9.47
CA LYS A 99 15.50 -24.42 -9.02
C LYS A 99 16.33 -23.12 -8.98
N ILE A 100 16.18 -22.25 -9.98
CA ILE A 100 16.84 -20.94 -10.05
C ILE A 100 16.33 -20.02 -8.93
N LEU A 101 15.02 -19.98 -8.72
CA LEU A 101 14.36 -19.22 -7.66
C LEU A 101 14.85 -19.63 -6.26
N ASN A 102 14.88 -20.93 -5.95
CA ASN A 102 15.35 -21.45 -4.67
C ASN A 102 16.84 -21.12 -4.41
N LYS A 103 17.68 -21.17 -5.45
CA LYS A 103 19.08 -20.74 -5.35
C LYS A 103 19.17 -19.24 -4.99
N LYS A 104 18.47 -18.39 -5.73
CA LYS A 104 18.40 -16.94 -5.50
C LYS A 104 17.91 -16.60 -4.08
N ILE A 105 16.89 -17.30 -3.60
CA ILE A 105 16.36 -17.20 -2.23
C ILE A 105 17.44 -17.54 -1.19
N SER A 106 18.12 -18.69 -1.35
CA SER A 106 19.15 -19.15 -0.43
C SER A 106 20.34 -18.18 -0.34
N GLU A 107 20.82 -17.69 -1.48
CA GLU A 107 21.88 -16.69 -1.56
C GLU A 107 21.47 -15.37 -0.87
N LYS A 108 20.24 -14.90 -1.09
CA LYS A 108 19.72 -13.68 -0.45
C LYS A 108 19.61 -13.85 1.08
N ARG A 109 19.07 -14.98 1.56
CA ARG A 109 18.98 -15.29 2.99
C ARG A 109 20.36 -15.31 3.66
N LYS A 110 21.35 -15.95 3.02
CA LYS A 110 22.73 -15.98 3.53
C LYS A 110 23.30 -14.57 3.68
N LYS A 111 23.14 -13.69 2.68
CA LYS A 111 23.59 -12.29 2.77
C LYS A 111 22.94 -11.54 3.93
N ILE A 112 21.62 -11.70 4.14
CA ILE A 112 20.90 -11.03 5.23
C ILE A 112 21.41 -11.51 6.60
N LEU A 113 21.59 -12.82 6.79
CA LEU A 113 22.11 -13.39 8.04
C LEU A 113 23.55 -12.93 8.34
N GLU A 114 24.40 -12.78 7.32
CA GLU A 114 25.75 -12.23 7.47
C GLU A 114 25.72 -10.76 7.93
N ILE A 115 24.83 -9.95 7.35
CA ILE A 115 24.64 -8.55 7.74
C ILE A 115 24.10 -8.44 9.17
N LEU A 116 23.13 -9.28 9.56
CA LEU A 116 22.62 -9.34 10.93
C LEU A 116 23.74 -9.63 11.94
N SER A 117 24.60 -10.61 11.67
CA SER A 117 25.73 -10.93 12.55
C SER A 117 26.74 -9.78 12.66
N ASN A 118 26.97 -9.02 11.58
CA ASN A 118 27.81 -7.81 11.63
C ASN A 118 27.17 -6.69 12.48
N LEU A 119 25.83 -6.56 12.46
CA LEU A 119 25.07 -5.61 13.30
C LEU A 119 24.98 -6.04 14.78
N GLU A 120 25.24 -7.31 15.10
CA GLU A 120 25.38 -7.78 16.49
C GLU A 120 26.75 -7.45 17.08
N GLN A 121 27.78 -7.35 16.23
CA GLN A 121 29.14 -6.97 16.60
C GLN A 121 29.35 -5.45 16.71
N LEU A 122 28.32 -4.64 16.43
CA LEU A 122 28.38 -3.19 16.52
C LEU A 122 28.06 -2.68 17.93
N GLU A 123 29.08 -2.13 18.59
CA GLU A 123 28.92 -1.32 19.80
C GLU A 123 28.61 0.13 19.41
N ALA A 124 27.33 0.47 19.33
CA ALA A 124 26.89 1.86 19.23
C ALA A 124 26.79 2.48 20.64
N GLU A 125 27.30 3.70 20.82
CA GLU A 125 27.18 4.44 22.09
C GLU A 125 25.96 5.38 22.10
N ASP A 126 25.75 6.11 21.00
CA ASP A 126 24.68 7.10 20.83
C ASP A 126 23.27 6.50 20.72
N LYS A 127 22.25 7.23 21.18
CA LYS A 127 20.84 6.80 21.13
C LYS A 127 20.31 6.76 19.69
N GLN A 128 20.64 7.72 18.83
CA GLN A 128 20.17 7.73 17.44
C GLN A 128 20.78 6.55 16.66
N GLU A 129 22.06 6.25 16.89
CA GLU A 129 22.73 5.11 16.26
C GLU A 129 22.13 3.76 16.72
N LYS A 130 21.90 3.57 18.02
CA LYS A 130 21.18 2.40 18.56
C LYS A 130 19.80 2.22 17.94
N PHE A 131 19.04 3.32 17.81
CA PHE A 131 17.71 3.29 17.20
C PHE A 131 17.77 2.93 15.71
N LYS A 132 18.73 3.46 14.96
CA LYS A 132 18.96 3.02 13.57
C LYS A 132 19.27 1.52 13.49
N ILE A 133 20.15 1.00 14.36
CA ILE A 133 20.47 -0.44 14.40
C ILE A 133 19.23 -1.29 14.70
N LYS A 134 18.35 -0.87 15.63
CA LYS A 134 17.05 -1.52 15.89
C LYS A 134 16.22 -1.63 14.61
N ILE A 135 15.92 -0.51 13.96
CA ILE A 135 15.11 -0.43 12.72
C ILE A 135 15.69 -1.32 11.61
N ILE A 136 17.02 -1.38 11.50
CA ILE A 136 17.70 -2.24 10.52
C ILE A 136 17.51 -3.73 10.85
N LYS A 137 17.72 -4.15 12.11
CA LYS A 137 17.57 -5.56 12.49
C LYS A 137 16.15 -6.05 12.25
N GLU A 138 15.16 -5.31 12.72
CA GLU A 138 13.74 -5.63 12.53
C GLU A 138 13.37 -5.70 11.04
N SER A 139 13.88 -4.77 10.22
CA SER A 139 13.70 -4.80 8.76
C SER A 139 14.27 -6.09 8.14
N LEU A 140 15.51 -6.46 8.48
CA LEU A 140 16.18 -7.64 7.95
C LEU A 140 15.50 -8.95 8.41
N GLU A 141 14.99 -8.99 9.64
CA GLU A 141 14.16 -10.08 10.15
C GLU A 141 12.83 -10.20 9.40
N GLU A 142 12.13 -9.09 9.13
CA GLU A 142 10.96 -9.06 8.24
C GLU A 142 11.29 -9.62 6.85
N LYS A 143 12.46 -9.27 6.27
CA LYS A 143 12.90 -9.84 4.98
C LYS A 143 13.11 -11.35 5.04
N ILE A 144 13.62 -11.89 6.15
CA ILE A 144 13.72 -13.35 6.32
C ILE A 144 12.32 -13.98 6.37
N ASN A 145 11.40 -13.40 7.14
CA ASN A 145 10.02 -13.88 7.23
C ASN A 145 9.29 -13.84 5.87
N LEU A 146 9.47 -12.78 5.08
CA LEU A 146 8.95 -12.68 3.70
C LEU A 146 9.59 -13.71 2.76
N ILE A 147 10.90 -13.98 2.90
CA ILE A 147 11.58 -15.04 2.15
C ILE A 147 11.00 -16.42 2.50
N ASP A 148 10.76 -16.70 3.78
CA ASP A 148 10.14 -17.95 4.21
C ASP A 148 8.69 -18.06 3.73
N TYR A 149 7.93 -16.96 3.74
CA TYR A 149 6.58 -16.89 3.20
C TYR A 149 6.53 -17.28 1.72
N CYS A 150 7.43 -16.70 0.92
CA CYS A 150 7.55 -17.00 -0.50
C CYS A 150 8.00 -18.45 -0.73
N THR A 151 8.97 -18.93 0.05
CA THR A 151 9.49 -20.32 -0.05
C THR A 151 8.39 -21.36 0.22
N ASN A 152 7.57 -21.13 1.25
CA ASN A 152 6.41 -21.97 1.56
C ASN A 152 5.33 -21.89 0.46
N GLY A 153 5.14 -20.71 -0.15
CA GLY A 153 4.12 -20.46 -1.19
C GLY A 153 4.39 -21.13 -2.54
N ILE A 154 5.66 -21.36 -2.92
CA ILE A 154 6.04 -21.92 -4.24
C ILE A 154 5.27 -23.20 -4.60
N LEU A 155 5.00 -24.08 -3.64
CA LEU A 155 4.27 -25.33 -3.88
C LEU A 155 2.81 -25.10 -4.28
N TYR A 156 2.14 -24.09 -3.69
CA TYR A 156 0.80 -23.74 -4.11
C TYR A 156 0.78 -23.01 -5.46
N GLU A 157 1.79 -22.19 -5.77
CA GLU A 157 1.88 -21.53 -7.07
C GLU A 157 2.11 -22.55 -8.21
N LEU A 158 2.81 -23.67 -7.93
CA LEU A 158 2.90 -24.81 -8.83
C LEU A 158 1.58 -25.60 -8.97
N GLU A 159 0.75 -25.64 -7.93
CA GLU A 159 -0.59 -26.24 -7.98
C GLU A 159 -1.59 -25.35 -8.74
N LYS A 160 -1.53 -24.02 -8.57
CA LYS A 160 -2.27 -23.04 -9.37
C LYS A 160 -1.90 -23.14 -10.86
N ALA A 161 -0.60 -23.27 -11.14
CA ALA A 161 -0.09 -23.49 -12.49
C ALA A 161 -0.35 -24.90 -13.06
N GLY A 162 -1.08 -25.78 -12.36
CA GLY A 162 -1.43 -27.12 -12.84
C GLY A 162 -0.26 -28.09 -13.03
N VAL A 163 0.94 -27.75 -12.54
CA VAL A 163 2.18 -28.52 -12.72
C VAL A 163 2.25 -29.72 -11.78
N MET A 164 1.71 -29.58 -10.57
CA MET A 164 1.64 -30.64 -9.57
C MET A 164 0.36 -30.54 -8.73
N GLN A 165 0.01 -31.61 -8.02
CA GLN A 165 -0.98 -31.54 -6.94
C GLN A 165 -0.28 -31.55 -5.59
N VAL A 166 -0.75 -30.73 -4.65
CA VAL A 166 -0.32 -30.78 -3.25
C VAL A 166 -1.29 -31.69 -2.48
N SER A 167 -0.77 -32.67 -1.74
CA SER A 167 -1.59 -33.53 -0.89
C SER A 167 -2.18 -32.75 0.28
N ASN A 168 -3.33 -33.19 0.82
CA ASN A 168 -3.99 -32.48 1.91
C ASN A 168 -3.08 -32.34 3.14
N GLU A 169 -2.43 -33.43 3.57
CA GLU A 169 -1.44 -33.43 4.66
C GLU A 169 -0.33 -32.40 4.44
N LYS A 170 0.18 -32.29 3.20
CA LYS A 170 1.25 -31.32 2.89
C LYS A 170 0.72 -29.88 2.83
N SER A 171 -0.52 -29.69 2.38
CA SER A 171 -1.19 -28.38 2.46
C SER A 171 -1.35 -27.95 3.90
N GLU A 172 -1.80 -28.82 4.81
CA GLU A 172 -1.99 -28.48 6.23
C GLU A 172 -0.68 -28.06 6.92
N GLU A 173 0.43 -28.76 6.64
CA GLU A 173 1.76 -28.39 7.14
C GLU A 173 2.20 -27.00 6.66
N ILE A 174 2.00 -26.70 5.38
CA ILE A 174 2.36 -25.42 4.76
C ILE A 174 1.41 -24.31 5.25
N ASP A 175 0.10 -24.57 5.31
CA ASP A 175 -0.92 -23.63 5.78
C ASP A 175 -0.66 -23.20 7.22
N LYS A 176 -0.21 -24.10 8.09
CA LYS A 176 0.20 -23.77 9.47
C LYS A 176 1.41 -22.83 9.50
N LYS A 177 2.41 -23.06 8.64
CA LYS A 177 3.58 -22.16 8.50
C LYS A 177 3.17 -20.79 7.96
N GLN A 178 2.32 -20.77 6.93
CA GLN A 178 1.83 -19.52 6.33
C GLN A 178 0.93 -18.73 7.30
N LYS A 179 0.07 -19.38 8.11
CA LYS A 179 -0.71 -18.68 9.15
C LYS A 179 0.17 -18.02 10.20
N ASN A 180 1.24 -18.69 10.65
CA ASN A 180 2.19 -18.10 11.60
C ASN A 180 2.90 -16.88 10.98
N LEU A 181 3.32 -16.97 9.72
CA LEU A 181 3.96 -15.86 9.02
C LEU A 181 2.99 -14.71 8.70
N ASP A 182 1.74 -15.00 8.30
CA ASP A 182 0.67 -14.00 8.15
C ASP A 182 0.43 -13.24 9.46
N LYS A 183 0.51 -13.92 10.62
CA LYS A 183 0.38 -13.28 11.94
C LYS A 183 1.54 -12.32 12.25
N ILE A 184 2.78 -12.73 11.91
CA ILE A 184 3.99 -11.91 12.11
C ILE A 184 4.00 -10.70 11.18
N LEU A 185 3.72 -10.93 9.88
CA LEU A 185 3.88 -9.95 8.80
C LEU A 185 2.67 -9.02 8.62
N PHE A 186 1.45 -9.56 8.74
CA PHE A 186 0.21 -8.85 8.34
C PHE A 186 -0.83 -8.71 9.47
N GLY A 187 -0.64 -9.40 10.60
CA GLY A 187 -1.51 -9.31 11.79
C GLY A 187 -2.50 -10.47 12.00
N GLY A 188 -2.54 -11.47 11.10
CA GLY A 188 -3.35 -12.69 11.29
C GLY A 188 -4.72 -12.67 10.60
N GLU A 189 -5.58 -13.64 10.93
CA GLU A 189 -6.91 -13.83 10.33
C GLU A 189 -7.88 -12.72 10.76
N VAL A 190 -8.68 -12.18 9.84
CA VAL A 190 -9.62 -11.07 10.08
C VAL A 190 -10.73 -11.49 11.06
N LYS A 191 -11.20 -12.75 10.97
CA LYS A 191 -12.20 -13.31 11.89
C LYS A 191 -11.72 -13.45 13.35
N GLU A 192 -10.44 -13.19 13.65
CA GLU A 192 -9.94 -13.14 15.03
C GLU A 192 -10.07 -11.74 15.66
N ASN A 193 -10.37 -10.69 14.87
CA ASN A 193 -10.45 -9.31 15.34
C ASN A 193 -11.87 -8.74 15.26
N GLN A 194 -12.47 -8.43 16.41
CA GLN A 194 -13.84 -7.90 16.51
C GLN A 194 -14.04 -6.51 15.88
N GLU A 195 -13.02 -5.65 15.86
CA GLU A 195 -13.12 -4.34 15.20
C GLU A 195 -13.15 -4.50 13.68
N GLU A 196 -12.33 -5.40 13.15
CA GLU A 196 -12.28 -5.71 11.72
C GLU A 196 -13.54 -6.46 11.25
N ILE A 197 -14.09 -7.38 12.05
CA ILE A 197 -15.38 -8.05 11.76
C ILE A 197 -16.51 -7.02 11.64
N ASN A 198 -16.65 -6.12 12.61
CA ASN A 198 -17.68 -5.09 12.60
C ASN A 198 -17.52 -4.12 11.42
N LEU A 199 -16.27 -3.74 11.11
CA LEU A 199 -15.96 -2.97 9.92
C LEU A 199 -16.40 -3.70 8.64
N CYS A 200 -16.05 -4.98 8.50
CA CYS A 200 -16.35 -5.76 7.32
C CYS A 200 -17.85 -5.94 7.12
N TYR A 201 -18.59 -6.18 8.22
CA TYR A 201 -20.05 -6.22 8.21
C TYR A 201 -20.64 -4.91 7.67
N ASN A 202 -20.25 -3.76 8.25
CA ASN A 202 -20.78 -2.45 7.87
C ASN A 202 -20.46 -2.10 6.39
N ASN A 203 -19.24 -2.38 5.92
CA ASN A 203 -18.86 -2.13 4.52
C ASN A 203 -19.59 -3.07 3.55
N LEU A 204 -19.75 -4.36 3.89
CA LEU A 204 -20.49 -5.30 3.05
C LEU A 204 -21.98 -4.92 2.96
N LEU A 205 -22.55 -4.46 4.07
CA LEU A 205 -23.92 -3.98 4.16
C LEU A 205 -24.13 -2.69 3.35
N GLU A 206 -23.22 -1.70 3.42
CA GLU A 206 -23.27 -0.49 2.58
C GLU A 206 -23.17 -0.86 1.09
N ILE A 207 -22.29 -1.79 0.71
CA ILE A 207 -22.17 -2.30 -0.66
C ILE A 207 -23.49 -2.96 -1.11
N PHE A 208 -24.08 -3.82 -0.28
CA PHE A 208 -25.32 -4.53 -0.60
C PHE A 208 -26.49 -3.57 -0.76
N GLN A 209 -26.73 -2.69 0.23
CA GLN A 209 -27.83 -1.72 0.22
C GLN A 209 -27.74 -0.75 -0.96
N THR A 210 -26.56 -0.22 -1.26
CA THR A 210 -26.35 0.75 -2.37
C THR A 210 -26.62 0.14 -3.74
N ASN A 211 -26.60 -1.20 -3.87
CA ASN A 211 -26.74 -1.91 -5.14
C ASN A 211 -27.91 -2.91 -5.13
N ILE A 212 -28.81 -2.85 -4.15
CA ILE A 212 -29.80 -3.90 -3.89
C ILE A 212 -30.75 -4.14 -5.08
N GLU A 213 -31.02 -3.09 -5.87
CA GLU A 213 -31.86 -3.15 -7.08
C GLU A 213 -31.22 -3.92 -8.24
N ASN A 214 -29.88 -4.07 -8.25
CA ASN A 214 -29.15 -4.76 -9.32
C ASN A 214 -29.10 -6.30 -9.12
N PHE A 215 -29.45 -6.80 -7.93
CA PHE A 215 -29.39 -8.22 -7.58
C PHE A 215 -30.74 -8.93 -7.80
N SER A 216 -30.72 -10.17 -8.30
CA SER A 216 -31.90 -11.04 -8.26
C SER A 216 -32.20 -11.51 -6.83
N GLU A 217 -33.41 -11.99 -6.55
CA GLU A 217 -33.79 -12.50 -5.22
C GLU A 217 -32.83 -13.61 -4.71
N SER A 218 -32.36 -14.48 -5.59
CA SER A 218 -31.35 -15.51 -5.30
C SER A 218 -29.95 -14.95 -5.00
N GLU A 219 -29.63 -13.76 -5.50
CA GLU A 219 -28.36 -13.05 -5.25
C GLU A 219 -28.45 -12.25 -3.94
N LYS A 220 -29.62 -11.65 -3.65
CA LYS A 220 -29.94 -11.03 -2.36
C LYS A 220 -29.84 -12.02 -1.22
N ALA A 221 -30.53 -13.17 -1.32
CA ALA A 221 -30.48 -14.22 -0.31
C ALA A 221 -29.04 -14.73 -0.05
N PHE A 222 -28.21 -14.79 -1.09
CA PHE A 222 -26.80 -15.17 -0.95
C PHE A 222 -25.95 -14.09 -0.26
N PHE A 223 -26.21 -12.79 -0.52
CA PHE A 223 -25.59 -11.70 0.24
C PHE A 223 -26.03 -11.69 1.71
N GLU A 224 -27.30 -11.92 1.97
CA GLU A 224 -27.88 -12.00 3.31
C GLU A 224 -27.28 -13.16 4.12
N GLU A 225 -27.08 -14.34 3.50
CA GLU A 225 -26.37 -15.48 4.11
C GLU A 225 -24.92 -15.12 4.49
N ILE A 226 -24.21 -14.36 3.67
CA ILE A 226 -22.83 -13.91 3.97
C ILE A 226 -22.84 -12.88 5.11
N LEU A 227 -23.78 -11.94 5.10
CA LEU A 227 -23.96 -10.97 6.18
C LEU A 227 -24.30 -11.66 7.51
N GLU A 228 -25.15 -12.68 7.48
CA GLU A 228 -25.47 -13.51 8.66
C GLU A 228 -24.22 -14.24 9.18
N LYS A 229 -23.44 -14.88 8.30
CA LYS A 229 -22.18 -15.55 8.67
C LYS A 229 -21.18 -14.59 9.32
N ILE A 230 -21.06 -13.35 8.83
CA ILE A 230 -20.21 -12.32 9.46
C ILE A 230 -20.81 -11.83 10.78
N GLY A 231 -22.11 -11.58 10.83
CA GLY A 231 -22.81 -11.13 12.04
C GLY A 231 -22.68 -12.12 13.19
N ASN A 232 -22.74 -13.42 12.90
CA ASN A 232 -22.54 -14.50 13.87
C ASN A 232 -21.09 -14.59 14.43
N LEU A 233 -20.12 -13.86 13.87
CA LEU A 233 -18.78 -13.71 14.43
C LEU A 233 -18.64 -12.48 15.34
N SER A 234 -19.60 -11.55 15.31
CA SER A 234 -19.57 -10.34 16.15
C SER A 234 -20.02 -10.63 17.58
N THR A 235 -19.25 -10.16 18.56
CA THR A 235 -19.66 -10.18 19.98
C THR A 235 -20.43 -8.94 20.42
N LYS A 236 -20.42 -7.86 19.61
CA LYS A 236 -21.37 -6.76 19.80
C LYS A 236 -22.75 -7.27 19.39
N ASN A 237 -23.73 -7.13 20.29
CA ASN A 237 -25.13 -7.05 19.90
C ASN A 237 -25.24 -5.89 18.90
N GLN A 238 -25.34 -6.20 17.60
CA GLN A 238 -25.43 -5.20 16.56
C GLN A 238 -26.82 -4.57 16.61
N GLU A 239 -26.99 -3.55 17.46
CA GLU A 239 -28.10 -2.61 17.35
C GLU A 239 -28.05 -2.02 15.94
N LYS A 240 -29.10 -2.32 15.17
CA LYS A 240 -29.13 -2.18 13.71
C LYS A 240 -29.26 -0.71 13.28
N SER A 241 -28.23 0.09 13.55
CA SER A 241 -28.07 1.42 12.96
C SER A 241 -27.71 1.28 11.48
N LEU A 242 -28.73 0.95 10.68
CA LEU A 242 -28.70 0.73 9.22
C LEU A 242 -28.40 2.00 8.40
N LYS A 243 -27.80 3.02 9.02
CA LYS A 243 -27.55 4.31 8.38
C LYS A 243 -26.14 4.36 7.83
N LYS A 244 -26.06 4.48 6.50
CA LYS A 244 -24.90 5.00 5.79
C LYS A 244 -24.32 6.18 6.56
N ALA A 245 -23.01 6.16 6.83
CA ALA A 245 -22.33 7.31 7.39
C ALA A 245 -22.59 8.54 6.50
N GLU A 246 -23.28 9.54 7.03
CA GLU A 246 -23.53 10.80 6.33
C GLU A 246 -22.20 11.53 6.16
N ARG A 247 -21.69 11.47 4.93
CA ARG A 247 -20.36 11.95 4.52
C ARG A 247 -20.56 12.92 3.37
N ASN A 248 -19.97 14.10 3.47
CA ASN A 248 -20.00 15.09 2.39
C ASN A 248 -18.76 14.90 1.51
N ASP A 249 -18.94 14.53 0.25
CA ASP A 249 -17.84 14.35 -0.69
C ASP A 249 -17.46 15.70 -1.33
N TYR A 250 -16.42 16.33 -0.79
CA TYR A 250 -15.88 17.60 -1.30
C TYR A 250 -15.26 17.52 -2.70
N LEU A 251 -15.12 16.31 -3.27
CA LEU A 251 -14.62 16.12 -4.63
C LEU A 251 -15.75 15.94 -5.65
N GLU A 252 -16.97 15.58 -5.21
CA GLU A 252 -18.09 15.26 -6.11
C GLU A 252 -18.42 16.40 -7.08
N GLU A 253 -18.43 17.64 -6.59
CA GLU A 253 -18.69 18.86 -7.40
C GLU A 253 -17.71 19.04 -8.57
N PHE A 254 -16.50 18.46 -8.47
CA PHE A 254 -15.47 18.53 -9.51
C PHE A 254 -15.47 17.33 -10.47
N SER A 255 -16.40 16.39 -10.33
CA SER A 255 -16.49 15.17 -11.16
C SER A 255 -16.66 15.45 -12.66
N ASN A 256 -17.10 16.65 -13.02
CA ASN A 256 -17.21 17.06 -14.43
C ASN A 256 -15.85 17.44 -15.04
N ILE A 257 -14.86 17.85 -14.24
CA ILE A 257 -13.52 18.24 -14.71
C ILE A 257 -12.73 17.00 -15.14
N SER A 258 -12.09 17.07 -16.30
CA SER A 258 -11.21 16.02 -16.82
C SER A 258 -10.00 16.58 -17.54
N PHE A 259 -8.88 15.86 -17.46
CA PHE A 259 -7.62 16.18 -18.16
C PHE A 259 -7.25 15.02 -19.07
N ASP A 260 -6.63 15.30 -20.22
CA ASP A 260 -5.89 14.28 -20.95
C ASP A 260 -4.63 13.83 -20.17
N THR A 261 -3.99 12.76 -20.61
CA THR A 261 -2.87 12.13 -19.90
C THR A 261 -1.53 12.88 -20.05
N GLU A 262 -1.36 13.74 -21.06
CA GLU A 262 -0.14 14.55 -21.21
C GLU A 262 -0.19 15.78 -20.31
N LYS A 263 -1.36 16.43 -20.27
CA LYS A 263 -1.69 17.50 -19.35
C LYS A 263 -1.69 17.00 -17.90
N TYR A 264 -2.21 15.80 -17.64
CA TYR A 264 -2.07 15.08 -16.37
C TYR A 264 -0.61 15.04 -15.95
N ILE A 265 0.27 14.44 -16.76
CA ILE A 265 1.69 14.23 -16.42
C ILE A 265 2.44 15.56 -16.24
N SER A 266 2.08 16.58 -17.00
CA SER A 266 2.69 17.92 -16.93
C SER A 266 2.31 18.66 -15.64
N LEU A 267 1.02 18.68 -15.30
CA LEU A 267 0.55 19.18 -14.00
C LEU A 267 1.17 18.37 -12.86
N PHE A 268 1.21 17.04 -13.00
CA PHE A 268 1.76 16.14 -12.00
C PHE A 268 3.22 16.49 -11.67
N ASN A 269 4.08 16.58 -12.67
CA ASN A 269 5.48 16.94 -12.49
C ASN A 269 5.65 18.33 -11.85
N PHE A 270 4.77 19.28 -12.19
CA PHE A 270 4.77 20.59 -11.56
C PHE A 270 4.39 20.55 -10.07
N LEU A 271 3.42 19.71 -9.67
CA LEU A 271 3.09 19.52 -8.25
C LEU A 271 4.22 18.83 -7.47
N ALA A 272 4.93 17.89 -8.09
CA ALA A 272 6.12 17.26 -7.50
C ALA A 272 7.25 18.29 -7.28
N GLU A 273 7.44 19.22 -8.22
CA GLU A 273 8.38 20.35 -8.09
C GLU A 273 8.00 21.29 -6.93
N ILE A 274 6.71 21.62 -6.75
CA ILE A 274 6.22 22.41 -5.60
C ILE A 274 6.52 21.70 -4.27
N ASN A 275 6.29 20.39 -4.20
CA ASN A 275 6.61 19.57 -3.02
C ASN A 275 8.11 19.28 -2.88
N GLN A 276 8.99 19.78 -3.76
CA GLN A 276 10.44 19.57 -3.76
C GLN A 276 10.86 18.09 -3.82
N ILE A 277 10.04 17.25 -4.47
CA ILE A 277 10.26 15.81 -4.56
C ILE A 277 11.00 15.49 -5.87
N PRO A 278 12.05 14.64 -5.87
CA PRO A 278 12.76 14.24 -7.09
C PRO A 278 12.00 13.21 -7.95
N HIS A 279 10.83 12.73 -7.53
CA HIS A 279 9.99 11.80 -8.28
C HIS A 279 9.27 12.51 -9.43
N LYS A 280 9.10 11.81 -10.56
CA LYS A 280 8.43 12.37 -11.75
C LYS A 280 7.39 11.42 -12.35
N ALA A 281 6.26 11.97 -12.78
CA ALA A 281 5.30 11.24 -13.60
C ALA A 281 5.86 11.06 -15.02
N VAL A 282 5.77 9.85 -15.56
CA VAL A 282 6.24 9.48 -16.91
C VAL A 282 5.24 8.58 -17.62
N LYS A 283 5.23 8.56 -18.95
CA LYS A 283 4.52 7.51 -19.71
C LYS A 283 5.36 6.24 -19.74
N ASN A 284 4.75 5.08 -19.48
CA ASN A 284 5.32 3.77 -19.77
C ASN A 284 4.33 2.97 -20.63
N GLU A 285 4.68 2.70 -21.90
CA GLU A 285 3.76 1.98 -22.81
C GLU A 285 3.59 0.50 -22.44
N GLU A 286 4.52 -0.10 -21.68
CA GLU A 286 4.49 -1.50 -21.26
C GLU A 286 3.74 -1.71 -19.93
N ALA A 287 3.43 -0.66 -19.20
CA ALA A 287 2.80 -0.77 -17.88
C ALA A 287 1.34 -1.26 -17.96
N GLY A 288 0.97 -2.18 -17.06
CA GLY A 288 -0.39 -2.74 -16.97
C GLY A 288 -1.37 -1.85 -16.21
N SER A 289 -0.89 -0.94 -15.37
CA SER A 289 -1.66 0.00 -14.53
C SER A 289 -0.81 1.25 -14.28
N ILE A 290 -1.35 2.22 -13.55
CA ILE A 290 -0.47 3.18 -12.88
C ILE A 290 0.36 2.39 -11.87
N SER A 291 1.66 2.69 -11.76
CA SER A 291 2.56 2.00 -10.82
C SER A 291 3.75 2.85 -10.42
N ASP A 292 4.17 2.72 -9.17
CA ASP A 292 5.42 3.28 -8.67
C ASP A 292 6.63 2.57 -9.28
N GLY A 293 7.46 3.36 -9.93
CA GLY A 293 8.82 3.03 -10.33
C GLY A 293 9.85 3.68 -9.39
N PRO A 294 11.13 3.29 -9.44
CA PRO A 294 12.09 3.59 -8.37
C PRO A 294 12.48 5.07 -8.16
N LYS A 295 12.04 5.96 -9.07
CA LYS A 295 12.07 7.44 -9.03
C LYS A 295 10.92 8.06 -9.83
N THR A 296 9.88 7.28 -10.14
CA THR A 296 8.88 7.62 -11.16
C THR A 296 7.50 7.13 -10.76
N VAL A 297 6.45 7.77 -11.27
CA VAL A 297 5.11 7.15 -11.31
C VAL A 297 4.72 6.98 -12.77
N GLU A 298 4.43 5.75 -13.14
CA GLU A 298 4.39 5.31 -14.53
C GLU A 298 2.95 5.18 -15.03
N PHE A 299 2.61 5.94 -16.07
CA PHE A 299 1.26 6.04 -16.62
C PHE A 299 1.15 5.25 -17.93
N PRO A 300 0.26 4.26 -18.02
CA PRO A 300 0.13 3.45 -19.22
C PRO A 300 -0.81 4.05 -20.25
N LYS A 301 -0.51 3.75 -21.52
CA LYS A 301 -1.18 4.23 -22.75
C LYS A 301 -2.71 4.07 -22.77
N LYS A 302 -3.27 3.13 -21.99
CA LYS A 302 -4.70 2.86 -21.93
C LYS A 302 -5.52 3.96 -21.24
N TYR A 303 -4.91 4.76 -20.37
CA TYR A 303 -5.56 5.95 -19.85
C TYR A 303 -5.44 7.06 -20.88
N LYS A 304 -6.59 7.56 -21.34
CA LYS A 304 -6.66 8.74 -22.21
C LYS A 304 -6.94 9.99 -21.38
N ASN A 305 -8.01 9.94 -20.60
CA ASN A 305 -8.47 11.04 -19.76
C ASN A 305 -8.62 10.61 -18.29
N PHE A 306 -8.39 11.54 -17.36
CA PHE A 306 -8.59 11.37 -15.93
C PHE A 306 -9.58 12.40 -15.39
N LYS A 307 -10.48 11.97 -14.49
CA LYS A 307 -11.36 12.87 -13.73
C LYS A 307 -10.61 13.52 -12.58
N PHE A 308 -10.89 14.80 -12.29
CA PHE A 308 -10.20 15.55 -11.22
C PHE A 308 -10.25 14.86 -9.84
N PRO A 309 -11.37 14.29 -9.36
CA PRO A 309 -11.40 13.56 -8.09
C PRO A 309 -10.39 12.41 -8.02
N ARG A 310 -10.15 11.72 -9.14
CA ARG A 310 -9.14 10.66 -9.24
C ARG A 310 -7.73 11.23 -9.29
N PHE A 311 -7.51 12.35 -9.99
CA PHE A 311 -6.22 13.06 -10.00
C PHE A 311 -5.81 13.47 -8.59
N ALA A 312 -6.70 14.17 -7.87
CA ALA A 312 -6.38 14.75 -6.57
C ALA A 312 -6.07 13.68 -5.51
N LYS A 313 -6.80 12.55 -5.51
CA LYS A 313 -6.51 11.40 -4.65
C LYS A 313 -5.17 10.74 -4.97
N LEU A 314 -4.89 10.45 -6.26
CA LEU A 314 -3.60 9.88 -6.68
C LEU A 314 -2.42 10.77 -6.28
N ASN A 315 -2.57 12.09 -6.37
CA ASN A 315 -1.52 13.03 -5.93
C ASN A 315 -1.29 12.98 -4.40
N HIS A 316 -2.36 12.90 -3.59
CA HIS A 316 -2.25 12.72 -2.14
C HIS A 316 -1.62 11.38 -1.74
N HIS A 317 -2.01 10.30 -2.44
CA HIS A 317 -1.54 8.94 -2.16
C HIS A 317 -0.05 8.77 -2.55
N GLU A 318 0.26 8.85 -3.84
CA GLU A 318 1.56 8.44 -4.37
C GLU A 318 2.67 9.49 -4.10
N PHE A 319 2.32 10.78 -4.05
CA PHE A 319 3.33 11.85 -3.95
C PHE A 319 3.35 12.54 -2.60
N GLU A 320 2.25 13.15 -2.17
CA GLU A 320 2.21 13.86 -0.89
C GLU A 320 2.34 12.90 0.31
N THR A 321 2.12 11.60 0.11
CA THR A 321 2.41 10.56 1.11
C THR A 321 3.65 9.72 0.75
N HIS A 322 3.57 8.81 -0.24
CA HIS A 322 4.64 7.82 -0.46
C HIS A 322 5.96 8.48 -0.87
N SER A 323 5.95 9.36 -1.86
CA SER A 323 7.17 9.97 -2.39
C SER A 323 7.85 10.96 -1.42
N ILE A 324 7.09 11.72 -0.61
CA ILE A 324 7.65 12.52 0.49
C ILE A 324 8.30 11.60 1.53
N THR A 325 7.63 10.52 1.91
CA THR A 325 8.13 9.57 2.90
C THR A 325 9.40 8.85 2.42
N ASP A 326 9.46 8.44 1.15
CA ASP A 326 10.67 7.86 0.53
C ASP A 326 11.82 8.89 0.45
N PHE A 327 11.52 10.15 0.10
CA PHE A 327 12.52 11.22 0.09
C PHE A 327 13.12 11.44 1.48
N ASN A 328 12.28 11.63 2.50
CA ASN A 328 12.72 11.81 3.88
C ASN A 328 13.47 10.59 4.41
N ASN A 329 13.03 9.37 4.08
CA ASN A 329 13.75 8.15 4.41
C ASN A 329 15.17 8.15 3.83
N SER A 330 15.33 8.58 2.57
CA SER A 330 16.63 8.57 1.89
C SER A 330 17.68 9.47 2.57
N LEU A 331 17.24 10.55 3.25
CA LEU A 331 18.13 11.44 4.01
C LEU A 331 18.70 10.80 5.29
N VAL A 332 18.06 9.73 5.80
CA VAL A 332 18.39 9.12 7.11
C VAL A 332 18.91 7.68 6.98
N MET A 333 18.29 6.89 6.09
CA MET A 333 18.46 5.44 5.97
C MET A 333 18.69 4.94 4.54
N GLY A 334 18.76 5.82 3.53
CA GLY A 334 18.90 5.40 2.13
C GLY A 334 17.62 4.74 1.59
N ASN A 335 17.76 3.63 0.88
CA ASN A 335 16.63 2.83 0.36
C ASN A 335 16.08 1.84 1.40
N LEU A 336 16.73 1.72 2.56
CA LEU A 336 16.32 0.82 3.63
C LEU A 336 14.96 1.22 4.22
N ARG A 337 14.01 0.27 4.19
CA ARG A 337 12.68 0.42 4.79
C ARG A 337 12.60 -0.41 6.07
N GLY A 338 12.24 0.21 7.19
CA GLY A 338 11.96 -0.45 8.47
C GLY A 338 10.81 -1.46 8.37
N ALA A 339 10.74 -2.39 9.32
CA ALA A 339 9.66 -3.37 9.40
C ALA A 339 8.30 -2.67 9.53
N LYS A 340 7.26 -3.29 8.94
CA LYS A 340 5.87 -2.80 8.90
C LYS A 340 5.68 -1.40 8.32
N SER A 341 6.67 -0.86 7.62
CA SER A 341 6.58 0.44 6.95
C SER A 341 5.42 0.53 5.96
N ILE A 342 5.12 -0.56 5.24
CA ILE A 342 3.97 -0.61 4.32
C ILE A 342 2.62 -0.43 5.07
N GLU A 343 2.48 -0.97 6.28
CA GLU A 343 1.28 -0.77 7.11
C GLU A 343 1.12 0.73 7.45
N LYS A 344 2.20 1.40 7.87
CA LYS A 344 2.19 2.86 8.09
C LYS A 344 1.85 3.62 6.82
N ASP A 345 2.57 3.36 5.73
CA ASP A 345 2.54 4.19 4.53
C ASP A 345 1.20 4.12 3.80
N GLU A 346 0.68 2.92 3.59
CA GLU A 346 -0.63 2.70 2.96
C GLU A 346 -1.76 3.20 3.85
N GLY A 347 -1.66 2.95 5.17
CA GLY A 347 -2.60 3.49 6.15
C GLY A 347 -2.66 5.02 6.14
N LEU A 348 -1.49 5.69 6.07
CA LEU A 348 -1.36 7.14 5.96
C LEU A 348 -1.88 7.67 4.62
N ALA A 349 -1.61 6.97 3.51
CA ALA A 349 -2.06 7.38 2.18
C ALA A 349 -3.58 7.31 2.05
N ILE A 350 -4.20 6.23 2.56
CA ILE A 350 -5.67 6.08 2.61
C ILE A 350 -6.29 7.10 3.58
N PHE A 351 -5.62 7.41 4.70
CA PHE A 351 -6.03 8.48 5.62
C PHE A 351 -6.03 9.84 4.92
N MET A 352 -4.96 10.15 4.16
CA MET A 352 -4.82 11.37 3.37
C MET A 352 -5.86 11.48 2.24
N GLU A 353 -6.22 10.37 1.58
CA GLU A 353 -7.34 10.34 0.63
C GLU A 353 -8.69 10.64 1.31
N ASN A 354 -8.94 10.03 2.47
CA ASN A 354 -10.20 10.19 3.20
C ASN A 354 -10.39 11.62 3.70
N ILE A 355 -9.35 12.28 4.23
CA ILE A 355 -9.45 13.69 4.61
C ILE A 355 -9.57 14.58 3.38
N LEU A 356 -8.85 14.30 2.29
CA LEU A 356 -8.98 15.06 1.05
C LEU A 356 -10.44 15.08 0.56
N GLN A 357 -11.08 13.91 0.56
CA GLN A 357 -12.43 13.69 0.07
C GLN A 357 -13.52 14.19 1.03
N TYR A 358 -13.40 13.89 2.33
CA TYR A 358 -14.49 14.06 3.29
C TYR A 358 -14.23 15.10 4.39
N GLY A 359 -13.01 15.63 4.50
CA GLY A 359 -12.62 16.70 5.43
C GLY A 359 -13.06 16.45 6.87
N THR A 360 -13.84 17.39 7.42
CA THR A 360 -14.36 17.28 8.80
C THR A 360 -15.61 16.39 8.92
N SER A 361 -16.24 15.93 7.83
CA SER A 361 -17.45 15.09 7.94
C SER A 361 -17.17 13.69 8.52
N ILE A 362 -15.93 13.21 8.39
CA ILE A 362 -15.40 11.98 9.02
C ILE A 362 -14.88 12.19 10.45
N THR A 363 -15.27 13.27 11.13
CA THR A 363 -14.94 13.50 12.55
C THR A 363 -16.15 13.30 13.45
N LYS A 364 -15.88 13.16 14.76
CA LYS A 364 -16.86 13.20 15.85
C LYS A 364 -16.29 13.96 17.04
N LYS A 365 -17.15 14.34 17.96
CA LYS A 365 -16.73 14.83 19.27
C LYS A 365 -16.49 13.62 20.18
N ASP A 366 -15.29 13.50 20.73
CA ASP A 366 -14.99 12.55 21.80
C ASP A 366 -15.76 12.95 23.06
N GLU A 367 -16.43 11.98 23.70
CA GLU A 367 -17.28 12.26 24.86
C GLU A 367 -16.47 12.56 26.12
N ALA A 368 -15.30 11.90 26.28
CA ALA A 368 -14.49 12.00 27.49
C ALA A 368 -13.65 13.29 27.55
N SER A 369 -12.99 13.66 26.44
CA SER A 369 -12.16 14.86 26.33
C SER A 369 -12.89 16.07 25.76
N GLY A 370 -14.05 15.88 25.12
CA GLY A 370 -14.81 16.93 24.44
C GLY A 370 -14.17 17.43 23.13
N LYS A 371 -13.09 16.80 22.66
CA LYS A 371 -12.32 17.23 21.48
C LYS A 371 -12.88 16.65 20.17
N ILE A 372 -12.55 17.29 19.05
CA ILE A 372 -12.90 16.79 17.72
C ILE A 372 -11.84 15.77 17.30
N ILE A 373 -12.24 14.51 17.14
CA ILE A 373 -11.39 13.37 16.76
C ILE A 373 -11.91 12.73 15.47
N PHE A 374 -11.11 11.88 14.85
CA PHE A 374 -11.51 11.09 13.70
C PHE A 374 -12.48 9.97 14.08
N ASP A 375 -13.56 9.85 13.32
CA ASP A 375 -14.54 8.79 13.48
C ASP A 375 -14.26 7.66 12.48
N ILE A 376 -13.56 6.63 12.94
CA ILE A 376 -13.09 5.53 12.11
C ILE A 376 -14.21 4.83 11.33
N GLU A 377 -15.42 4.77 11.88
CA GLU A 377 -16.61 4.18 11.22
C GLU A 377 -17.09 5.00 9.99
N LYS A 378 -16.65 6.25 9.86
CA LYS A 378 -16.93 7.10 8.70
C LYS A 378 -15.84 7.05 7.63
N PHE A 379 -14.72 6.36 7.84
CA PHE A 379 -13.72 6.22 6.77
C PHE A 379 -14.26 5.31 5.65
N ASN A 380 -13.80 5.56 4.42
CA ASN A 380 -13.96 4.63 3.30
C ASN A 380 -12.73 3.72 3.28
N PHE A 381 -12.95 2.40 3.39
CA PHE A 381 -11.89 1.42 3.59
C PHE A 381 -11.55 0.65 2.31
N PRO A 382 -10.33 0.08 2.23
CA PRO A 382 -10.01 -0.93 1.23
C PRO A 382 -11.00 -2.10 1.31
N LYS A 383 -11.80 -2.30 0.25
CA LYS A 383 -12.74 -3.44 0.15
C LYS A 383 -12.05 -4.82 0.31
N THR A 384 -10.73 -4.87 0.16
CA THR A 384 -9.92 -6.08 0.31
C THR A 384 -10.07 -6.74 1.68
N ILE A 385 -10.18 -5.99 2.78
CA ILE A 385 -10.37 -6.62 4.11
C ILE A 385 -11.71 -7.38 4.20
N VAL A 386 -12.75 -6.84 3.57
CA VAL A 386 -14.06 -7.52 3.44
C VAL A 386 -13.89 -8.82 2.63
N PHE A 387 -13.18 -8.75 1.50
CA PHE A 387 -12.97 -9.92 0.65
C PHE A 387 -12.12 -10.99 1.34
N THR A 388 -11.10 -10.61 2.11
CA THR A 388 -10.32 -11.53 2.96
C THR A 388 -11.23 -12.23 3.98
N LEU A 389 -12.04 -11.49 4.75
CA LEU A 389 -12.96 -12.09 5.72
C LEU A 389 -13.97 -13.03 5.06
N VAL A 390 -14.58 -12.62 3.94
CA VAL A 390 -15.51 -13.47 3.18
C VAL A 390 -14.80 -14.73 2.66
N GLY A 391 -13.54 -14.64 2.25
CA GLY A 391 -12.73 -15.79 1.84
C GLY A 391 -12.30 -16.71 2.99
N GLU A 392 -12.23 -16.19 4.23
CA GLU A 392 -11.91 -16.96 5.45
C GLU A 392 -13.09 -17.80 5.95
N ILE A 393 -14.32 -17.33 5.73
CA ILE A 393 -15.56 -17.95 6.23
C ILE A 393 -16.29 -18.80 5.18
N LEU A 394 -16.07 -18.54 3.88
CA LEU A 394 -16.66 -19.28 2.77
C LEU A 394 -15.72 -20.36 2.22
N ASN A 395 -16.31 -21.43 1.69
CA ASN A 395 -15.54 -22.40 0.92
C ASN A 395 -15.14 -21.83 -0.46
N SER A 396 -14.18 -22.46 -1.13
CA SER A 396 -13.60 -21.92 -2.36
C SER A 396 -14.60 -21.77 -3.53
N LYS A 397 -15.68 -22.56 -3.59
CA LYS A 397 -16.73 -22.39 -4.62
C LYS A 397 -17.64 -21.20 -4.30
N GLU A 398 -18.07 -21.08 -3.04
CA GLU A 398 -18.88 -19.97 -2.57
C GLU A 398 -18.13 -18.63 -2.71
N PHE A 399 -16.84 -18.61 -2.37
CA PHE A 399 -16.00 -17.42 -2.52
C PHE A 399 -15.81 -17.01 -3.98
N PHE A 400 -15.64 -17.98 -4.90
CA PHE A 400 -15.59 -17.69 -6.34
C PHE A 400 -16.91 -17.07 -6.81
N LYS A 401 -18.06 -17.67 -6.46
CA LYS A 401 -19.40 -17.14 -6.77
C LYS A 401 -19.62 -15.72 -6.22
N PHE A 402 -19.12 -15.43 -5.02
CA PHE A 402 -19.17 -14.09 -4.44
C PHE A 402 -18.38 -13.07 -5.28
N LEU A 403 -17.17 -13.43 -5.74
CA LEU A 403 -16.39 -12.58 -6.64
C LEU A 403 -17.06 -12.41 -8.02
N GLU A 404 -17.63 -13.47 -8.60
CA GLU A 404 -18.40 -13.39 -9.86
C GLU A 404 -19.57 -12.41 -9.72
N LEU A 405 -20.28 -12.46 -8.60
CA LEU A 405 -21.42 -11.60 -8.31
C LEU A 405 -21.01 -10.12 -8.17
N LEU A 406 -19.86 -9.85 -7.56
CA LEU A 406 -19.28 -8.51 -7.51
C LEU A 406 -18.83 -8.02 -8.90
N GLU A 407 -18.25 -8.88 -9.74
CA GLU A 407 -17.83 -8.52 -11.11
C GLU A 407 -19.03 -8.23 -12.00
N LYS A 408 -20.04 -9.10 -11.99
CA LYS A 408 -21.32 -8.94 -12.72
C LYS A 408 -21.97 -7.57 -12.46
N ASN A 409 -21.89 -7.08 -11.22
CA ASN A 409 -22.49 -5.84 -10.78
C ASN A 409 -21.53 -4.62 -10.83
N GLY A 410 -20.35 -4.75 -11.43
CA GLY A 410 -19.38 -3.66 -11.58
C GLY A 410 -18.73 -3.18 -10.28
N LEU A 411 -18.85 -3.96 -9.18
CA LEU A 411 -18.37 -3.60 -7.84
C LEU A 411 -16.87 -3.84 -7.66
N ILE A 412 -16.28 -4.63 -8.55
CA ILE A 412 -14.85 -4.88 -8.73
C ILE A 412 -14.48 -4.77 -10.22
N ILE A 413 -13.21 -4.50 -10.51
CA ILE A 413 -12.70 -4.32 -11.88
C ILE A 413 -11.80 -5.50 -12.26
N GLY A 414 -12.04 -6.14 -13.40
CA GLY A 414 -11.22 -7.22 -13.94
C GLY A 414 -11.52 -8.61 -13.36
N PRO A 415 -10.95 -9.67 -13.96
CA PRO A 415 -11.50 -11.02 -13.90
C PRO A 415 -11.57 -11.62 -12.50
N THR A 416 -12.67 -12.29 -12.21
CA THR A 416 -12.87 -13.07 -10.98
C THR A 416 -11.79 -14.14 -10.79
N LYS A 417 -11.38 -14.84 -11.86
CA LYS A 417 -10.33 -15.88 -11.82
C LYS A 417 -9.03 -15.35 -11.21
N ASP A 418 -8.53 -14.22 -11.73
CA ASP A 418 -7.29 -13.59 -11.27
C ASP A 418 -7.40 -13.14 -9.80
N ARG A 419 -8.55 -12.57 -9.43
CA ARG A 419 -8.83 -12.11 -8.05
C ARG A 419 -8.94 -13.26 -7.05
N PHE A 420 -9.51 -14.38 -7.48
CA PHE A 420 -9.57 -15.61 -6.69
C PHE A 420 -8.18 -16.20 -6.47
N LEU A 421 -7.39 -16.36 -7.55
CA LEU A 421 -6.02 -16.87 -7.49
C LEU A 421 -5.10 -15.97 -6.64
N ARG A 422 -5.33 -14.64 -6.65
CA ARG A 422 -4.62 -13.69 -5.79
C ARG A 422 -4.94 -13.82 -4.30
N GLN A 423 -6.20 -14.11 -3.94
CA GLN A 423 -6.62 -14.15 -2.54
C GLN A 423 -6.49 -15.53 -1.90
N LYS A 424 -6.63 -16.62 -2.66
CA LYS A 424 -6.50 -17.98 -2.14
C LYS A 424 -5.04 -18.45 -2.14
N ARG A 425 -4.67 -19.21 -1.11
CA ARG A 425 -3.32 -19.81 -1.05
C ARG A 425 -3.17 -20.91 -2.08
N SER A 426 -4.11 -21.85 -2.11
CA SER A 426 -4.20 -22.92 -3.12
C SER A 426 -5.54 -22.90 -3.85
N ASN A 427 -5.69 -23.76 -4.87
CA ASN A 427 -6.98 -24.00 -5.53
C ASN A 427 -8.04 -24.67 -4.61
N LYS A 428 -7.67 -25.05 -3.38
CA LYS A 428 -8.52 -25.79 -2.44
C LYS A 428 -8.88 -24.98 -1.20
N ALA A 429 -7.87 -24.40 -0.52
CA ALA A 429 -8.01 -23.84 0.82
C ALA A 429 -7.04 -22.66 1.07
N GLY A 430 -7.20 -22.02 2.24
CA GLY A 430 -6.37 -20.92 2.70
C GLY A 430 -6.66 -19.57 2.03
N VAL A 431 -6.38 -18.49 2.75
CA VAL A 431 -6.45 -17.09 2.30
C VAL A 431 -5.16 -16.39 2.67
N GLN A 432 -4.69 -15.46 1.85
CA GLN A 432 -3.56 -14.58 2.16
C GLN A 432 -4.05 -13.25 2.74
N HIS A 433 -3.33 -12.75 3.75
CA HIS A 433 -3.80 -11.64 4.59
C HIS A 433 -3.07 -10.32 4.29
N LYS A 434 -2.22 -10.24 3.26
CA LYS A 434 -1.39 -9.05 3.04
C LYS A 434 -2.22 -7.81 2.68
N ASP A 435 -3.32 -7.96 1.95
CA ASP A 435 -4.21 -6.85 1.61
C ASP A 435 -5.06 -6.33 2.80
N THR A 436 -4.99 -6.95 4.00
CA THR A 436 -5.60 -6.40 5.23
C THR A 436 -4.71 -5.38 5.91
N SER A 437 -3.39 -5.44 5.68
CA SER A 437 -2.40 -4.55 6.30
C SER A 437 -2.69 -3.06 6.02
N TYR A 438 -3.32 -2.73 4.90
CA TYR A 438 -3.64 -1.34 4.53
C TYR A 438 -4.78 -0.79 5.39
N ALA A 439 -5.81 -1.62 5.66
CA ALA A 439 -6.90 -1.28 6.56
C ALA A 439 -6.43 -1.25 8.03
N ARG A 440 -5.60 -2.22 8.45
CA ARG A 440 -4.96 -2.26 9.79
C ARG A 440 -4.08 -1.03 10.03
N GLY A 441 -3.33 -0.62 9.01
CA GLY A 441 -2.56 0.62 9.00
C GLY A 441 -3.43 1.85 9.22
N LEU A 442 -4.53 1.98 8.46
CA LEU A 442 -5.47 3.08 8.62
C LEU A 442 -6.05 3.14 10.04
N PHE A 443 -6.46 2.00 10.61
CA PHE A 443 -6.93 1.92 12.00
C PHE A 443 -5.91 2.49 12.99
N LYS A 444 -4.66 2.03 12.90
CA LYS A 444 -3.58 2.47 13.78
C LYS A 444 -3.22 3.95 13.61
N ILE A 445 -3.13 4.45 12.37
CA ILE A 445 -2.88 5.87 12.07
C ILE A 445 -3.98 6.74 12.70
N VAL A 446 -5.25 6.37 12.53
CA VAL A 446 -6.38 7.07 13.14
C VAL A 446 -6.32 7.02 14.67
N SER A 447 -5.98 5.87 15.26
CA SER A 447 -5.80 5.72 16.71
C SER A 447 -4.71 6.64 17.26
N GLU A 448 -3.52 6.61 16.67
CA GLU A 448 -2.37 7.41 17.09
C GLU A 448 -2.63 8.93 16.99
N ILE A 449 -3.30 9.37 15.93
CA ILE A 449 -3.67 10.78 15.75
C ILE A 449 -4.76 11.19 16.74
N ASN A 450 -5.75 10.32 17.00
CA ASN A 450 -6.76 10.56 18.02
C ASN A 450 -6.14 10.65 19.42
N ASP A 451 -5.21 9.77 19.77
CA ASP A 451 -4.46 9.84 21.04
C ASP A 451 -3.62 11.13 21.14
N PHE A 452 -3.01 11.58 20.03
CA PHE A 452 -2.31 12.86 19.97
C PHE A 452 -3.26 14.04 20.26
N ILE A 453 -4.44 14.07 19.64
CA ILE A 453 -5.46 15.10 19.87
C ILE A 453 -5.97 15.04 21.33
N ILE A 454 -6.41 13.87 21.79
CA ILE A 454 -7.00 13.65 23.12
C ILE A 454 -6.02 14.05 24.22
N SER A 455 -4.73 13.80 24.04
CA SER A 455 -3.69 14.06 25.05
C SER A 455 -3.05 15.46 25.02
N ASP A 456 -3.47 16.35 24.11
CA ASP A 456 -2.79 17.64 23.83
C ASP A 456 -1.31 17.44 23.44
N GLY A 457 -1.05 16.46 22.57
CA GLY A 457 0.28 16.12 22.06
C GLY A 457 1.21 15.39 23.04
N LYS A 458 0.73 15.02 24.24
CA LYS A 458 1.54 14.31 25.26
C LYS A 458 1.73 12.82 24.96
N LYS A 459 0.75 12.20 24.29
CA LYS A 459 0.75 10.82 23.81
C LYS A 459 0.52 10.78 22.30
N GLY A 460 0.56 9.59 21.72
CA GLY A 460 0.42 9.40 20.29
C GLY A 460 1.52 10.07 19.46
N THR A 461 1.30 10.03 18.16
CA THR A 461 2.22 10.47 17.12
C THR A 461 1.65 11.70 16.40
N ASN A 462 2.47 12.72 16.16
CA ASN A 462 2.02 13.90 15.42
C ASN A 462 1.76 13.50 13.97
N PHE A 463 0.71 14.06 13.35
CA PHE A 463 0.42 13.87 11.93
C PHE A 463 1.66 13.96 11.01
N TYR A 464 2.54 14.94 11.25
CA TYR A 464 3.76 15.10 10.44
C TYR A 464 4.82 14.03 10.68
N ASP A 465 4.89 13.42 11.87
CA ASP A 465 5.95 12.45 12.22
C ASP A 465 5.87 11.21 11.30
N PHE A 466 4.67 10.81 10.85
CA PHE A 466 4.51 9.67 9.94
C PHE A 466 5.15 9.85 8.56
N PHE A 467 5.40 11.10 8.14
CA PHE A 467 6.07 11.42 6.87
C PHE A 467 7.61 11.41 7.01
N ALA A 468 8.16 11.28 8.22
CA ALA A 468 9.60 11.36 8.47
C ALA A 468 10.41 10.22 7.81
N GLY A 469 9.81 9.07 7.51
CA GLY A 469 10.49 8.00 6.79
C GLY A 469 9.74 6.68 6.77
N LYS A 470 10.36 5.66 6.17
CA LYS A 470 9.78 4.33 5.98
C LYS A 470 10.07 3.47 7.21
N CYS A 471 9.36 3.70 8.31
CA CYS A 471 9.47 2.96 9.59
C CYS A 471 8.10 2.42 10.04
N SER A 472 8.03 1.69 11.15
CA SER A 472 6.77 1.28 11.76
C SER A 472 5.94 2.49 12.22
N ILE A 473 4.65 2.29 12.50
CA ILE A 473 3.78 3.34 13.05
C ILE A 473 4.32 3.77 14.42
N GLU A 474 4.63 2.78 15.26
CA GLU A 474 5.08 2.90 16.63
C GLU A 474 6.46 3.62 16.74
N ASP A 475 7.31 3.50 15.71
CA ASP A 475 8.63 4.15 15.64
C ASP A 475 8.61 5.57 15.05
N SER A 476 7.50 6.01 14.45
CA SER A 476 7.45 7.24 13.64
C SER A 476 7.94 8.49 14.38
N LYS A 477 7.54 8.63 15.65
CA LYS A 477 7.95 9.74 16.52
C LYS A 477 9.44 9.74 16.85
N GLU A 478 10.04 8.57 17.09
CA GLU A 478 11.49 8.49 17.34
C GLU A 478 12.30 8.62 16.02
N PHE A 479 11.75 8.15 14.90
CA PHE A 479 12.36 8.31 13.57
C PHE A 479 12.39 9.79 13.13
N ALA A 480 11.35 10.57 13.43
CA ALA A 480 11.31 12.01 13.20
C ALA A 480 12.49 12.74 13.88
N LEU A 481 12.94 12.29 15.06
CA LEU A 481 14.07 12.87 15.80
C LEU A 481 15.45 12.59 15.15
N LEU A 482 15.54 11.69 14.16
CA LEU A 482 16.77 11.47 13.39
C LEU A 482 17.07 12.63 12.42
N HIS A 483 16.05 13.42 12.06
CA HIS A 483 16.15 14.55 11.14
C HIS A 483 16.62 15.83 11.84
N LYS A 484 17.94 15.99 11.97
CA LYS A 484 18.57 17.11 12.69
C LYS A 484 18.17 18.51 12.18
N ASN A 485 17.80 18.63 10.90
CA ASN A 485 17.39 19.90 10.27
C ASN A 485 15.89 19.94 9.94
N GLY A 486 15.09 19.02 10.50
CA GLY A 486 13.73 18.75 10.04
C GLY A 486 13.68 17.96 8.72
N PHE A 487 12.47 17.67 8.26
CA PHE A 487 12.17 16.85 7.10
C PHE A 487 11.09 17.51 6.22
N ASN A 488 10.92 17.03 4.98
CA ASN A 488 9.94 17.58 4.05
C ASN A 488 8.52 17.21 4.48
N LYS A 489 7.58 18.16 4.41
CA LYS A 489 6.17 17.96 4.80
C LYS A 489 5.26 18.06 3.58
N PRO A 490 4.10 17.38 3.56
CA PRO A 490 3.10 17.59 2.51
C PRO A 490 2.73 19.07 2.39
N GLN A 491 2.71 19.59 1.16
CA GLN A 491 2.35 20.98 0.88
C GLN A 491 0.85 21.16 0.63
N PHE A 492 0.07 20.07 0.71
CA PHE A 492 -1.37 20.01 0.48
C PHE A 492 -1.74 20.51 -0.93
N THR A 493 -0.96 20.10 -1.94
CA THR A 493 -1.15 20.53 -3.33
C THR A 493 -2.48 20.08 -3.95
N SER A 494 -3.02 18.93 -3.54
CA SER A 494 -4.38 18.53 -3.91
C SER A 494 -5.44 19.47 -3.37
N ASP A 495 -5.30 19.89 -2.12
CA ASP A 495 -6.14 20.89 -1.48
C ASP A 495 -5.96 22.28 -2.08
N LEU A 496 -4.76 22.65 -2.52
CA LEU A 496 -4.50 23.91 -3.24
C LEU A 496 -5.28 23.97 -4.55
N MET A 497 -5.34 22.88 -5.33
CA MET A 497 -6.17 22.83 -6.53
C MET A 497 -7.66 22.99 -6.21
N ILE A 498 -8.18 22.30 -5.18
CA ILE A 498 -9.57 22.44 -4.72
C ILE A 498 -9.85 23.89 -4.31
N PHE A 499 -8.95 24.49 -3.52
CA PHE A 499 -9.05 25.87 -3.08
C PHE A 499 -9.08 26.86 -4.25
N ILE A 500 -8.21 26.65 -5.25
CA ILE A 500 -8.16 27.45 -6.49
C ILE A 500 -9.48 27.35 -7.27
N LEU A 501 -10.07 26.15 -7.39
CA LEU A 501 -11.35 25.94 -8.08
C LEU A 501 -12.53 26.60 -7.36
N LYS A 502 -12.47 26.71 -6.03
CA LYS A 502 -13.53 27.34 -5.21
C LYS A 502 -13.43 28.85 -5.10
N ASN A 503 -12.25 29.45 -5.33
CA ASN A 503 -11.98 30.85 -5.00
C ASN A 503 -11.54 31.65 -6.22
N GLN A 504 -12.25 32.73 -6.53
CA GLN A 504 -11.91 33.64 -7.62
C GLN A 504 -10.54 34.29 -7.39
N ASN A 505 -10.31 34.80 -6.17
CA ASN A 505 -9.10 35.50 -5.73
C ASN A 505 -8.37 34.69 -4.61
N PRO A 506 -7.70 33.57 -4.94
CA PRO A 506 -6.96 32.78 -3.98
C PRO A 506 -5.71 33.54 -3.50
N THR A 507 -5.49 33.57 -2.18
CA THR A 507 -4.27 34.07 -1.55
C THR A 507 -3.69 32.98 -0.65
N GLU A 508 -2.39 33.05 -0.38
CA GLU A 508 -1.69 32.08 0.47
C GLU A 508 -2.24 32.11 1.92
N GLU A 509 -2.58 33.30 2.42
CA GLU A 509 -3.27 33.48 3.70
C GLU A 509 -4.63 32.74 3.75
N ASN A 510 -5.48 32.97 2.73
CA ASN A 510 -6.80 32.36 2.66
C ASN A 510 -6.72 30.84 2.43
N PHE A 511 -5.63 30.35 1.82
CA PHE A 511 -5.35 28.92 1.68
C PHE A 511 -5.03 28.28 3.04
N TYR A 512 -4.21 28.91 3.87
CA TYR A 512 -3.98 28.41 5.23
C TYR A 512 -5.23 28.50 6.12
N ASP A 513 -6.12 29.49 5.93
CA ASP A 513 -7.44 29.51 6.59
C ASP A 513 -8.38 28.39 6.10
N PHE A 514 -8.26 27.97 4.84
CA PHE A 514 -8.96 26.80 4.32
C PHE A 514 -8.41 25.49 4.93
N LEU A 515 -7.09 25.32 4.96
CA LEU A 515 -6.44 24.16 5.58
C LEU A 515 -6.75 24.08 7.08
N GLN A 516 -6.67 25.18 7.82
CA GLN A 516 -6.92 25.20 9.26
C GLN A 516 -8.35 24.77 9.64
N LYS A 517 -9.33 25.05 8.77
CA LYS A 517 -10.72 24.58 8.93
C LYS A 517 -10.89 23.10 8.60
N LYS A 518 -10.16 22.60 7.60
CA LYS A 518 -10.23 21.19 7.15
C LYS A 518 -9.43 20.24 8.05
N TYR A 519 -8.33 20.72 8.61
CA TYR A 519 -7.36 19.99 9.43
C TYR A 519 -7.22 20.66 10.82
N PRO A 520 -8.27 20.68 11.66
CA PRO A 520 -8.28 21.44 12.93
C PRO A 520 -7.29 20.95 13.99
N PHE A 521 -6.71 19.76 13.79
CA PHE A 521 -5.69 19.13 14.63
C PHE A 521 -4.24 19.49 14.22
N ILE A 522 -4.07 20.16 13.08
CA ILE A 522 -2.79 20.71 12.63
C ILE A 522 -2.82 22.23 12.87
N ASN A 523 -1.74 22.78 13.43
CA ASN A 523 -1.59 24.22 13.61
C ASN A 523 -0.86 24.81 12.38
N PHE A 524 -1.53 25.66 11.60
CA PHE A 524 -0.96 26.38 10.45
C PHE A 524 -0.67 27.86 10.73
N SER A 525 -0.72 28.30 12.00
CA SER A 525 -0.59 29.72 12.33
C SER A 525 0.79 30.31 11.99
N GLU A 526 1.88 29.53 12.10
CA GLU A 526 3.20 29.99 11.69
C GLU A 526 3.30 30.17 10.18
N GLU A 527 2.83 29.19 9.42
CA GLU A 527 2.79 29.23 7.96
C GLU A 527 1.94 30.40 7.47
N LYS A 528 0.76 30.62 8.07
CA LYS A 528 -0.08 31.80 7.80
C LYS A 528 0.66 33.12 8.08
N ILE A 529 1.35 33.23 9.22
CA ILE A 529 2.13 34.43 9.55
C ILE A 529 3.28 34.67 8.54
N ARG A 530 3.93 33.61 8.06
CA ARG A 530 4.97 33.70 7.02
C ARG A 530 4.36 34.14 5.68
N ALA A 531 3.23 33.58 5.26
CA ALA A 531 2.50 33.96 4.05
C ALA A 531 2.14 35.46 4.04
N ILE A 532 1.60 35.98 5.16
CA ILE A 532 1.29 37.41 5.32
C ILE A 532 2.57 38.26 5.16
N ARG A 533 3.68 37.86 5.80
CA ARG A 533 4.98 38.55 5.71
C ARG A 533 5.64 38.45 4.33
N HIS A 534 5.39 37.40 3.56
CA HIS A 534 5.89 37.26 2.20
C HIS A 534 5.03 38.05 1.20
N SER A 535 3.72 38.17 1.42
CA SER A 535 2.83 38.94 0.55
C SER A 535 3.19 40.44 0.41
N THR A 536 3.90 41.00 1.40
CA THR A 536 4.40 42.38 1.38
C THR A 536 5.75 42.54 0.68
N ILE A 537 6.39 41.44 0.27
CA ILE A 537 7.65 41.41 -0.47
C ILE A 537 7.37 40.89 -1.89
N LYS A 538 7.87 41.58 -2.92
CA LYS A 538 7.47 41.41 -4.34
C LYS A 538 7.94 40.12 -5.05
N ASN A 539 8.21 39.05 -4.30
CA ASN A 539 8.52 37.71 -4.81
C ASN A 539 7.61 36.70 -4.10
N ASN A 540 6.41 36.42 -4.65
CA ASN A 540 5.55 35.37 -4.10
C ASN A 540 5.35 34.23 -5.12
N SER A 541 6.08 33.13 -4.90
CA SER A 541 5.97 31.89 -5.65
C SER A 541 4.58 31.26 -5.58
N PHE A 542 3.80 31.52 -4.52
CA PHE A 542 2.41 31.08 -4.42
C PHE A 542 1.56 31.62 -5.58
N ASN A 543 1.68 32.90 -5.92
CA ASN A 543 0.89 33.50 -7.00
C ASN A 543 1.25 32.93 -8.38
N GLU A 544 2.54 32.64 -8.61
CA GLU A 544 2.98 31.95 -9.82
C GLU A 544 2.45 30.51 -9.89
N ASN A 545 2.50 29.78 -8.77
CA ASN A 545 2.01 28.41 -8.65
C ASN A 545 0.49 28.37 -8.89
N VAL A 546 -0.28 29.26 -8.26
CA VAL A 546 -1.70 29.46 -8.51
C VAL A 546 -1.99 29.72 -9.99
N SER A 547 -1.25 30.63 -10.62
CA SER A 547 -1.47 30.98 -12.03
C SER A 547 -1.20 29.78 -12.97
N LYS A 548 -0.10 29.05 -12.74
CA LYS A 548 0.24 27.83 -13.48
C LYS A 548 -0.82 26.73 -13.26
N ILE A 549 -1.24 26.49 -12.02
CA ILE A 549 -2.30 25.52 -11.68
C ILE A 549 -3.62 25.91 -12.35
N LYS A 550 -4.07 27.18 -12.25
CA LYS A 550 -5.29 27.65 -12.92
C LYS A 550 -5.27 27.36 -14.41
N LYS A 551 -4.16 27.62 -15.10
CA LYS A 551 -4.02 27.29 -16.53
C LYS A 551 -4.25 25.79 -16.81
N TYR A 552 -3.64 24.91 -16.00
CA TYR A 552 -3.89 23.47 -16.11
C TYR A 552 -5.34 23.08 -15.78
N LEU A 553 -6.05 23.82 -14.94
CA LEU A 553 -7.42 23.51 -14.54
C LEU A 553 -8.50 24.08 -15.48
N GLU A 554 -8.22 25.18 -16.19
CA GLU A 554 -9.22 25.95 -16.97
C GLU A 554 -9.29 25.58 -18.46
N GLU A 555 -8.19 25.13 -19.09
CA GLU A 555 -8.19 24.73 -20.50
C GLU A 555 -8.99 23.41 -20.71
N LYS A 556 -10.10 23.48 -21.48
CA LYS A 556 -11.02 22.35 -21.73
C LYS A 556 -10.54 21.39 -22.82
#